data_AF-A0A6I8UFQ2-F1
#
_entry.id   AF-A0A6I8UFQ2-F1
#
_cell.length_a   1.000
_cell.length_b   1.000
_cell.length_c   1.000
_cell.angle_alpha   90.00
_cell.angle_beta   90.00
_cell.angle_gamma   90.00
#
_symmetry.space_group_name_H-M   'P 1'
#
loop_
_entity.id
_entity.type
_entity.pdbx_description
1 polymer ?
#
loop_
_entity_poly.entity_id
_entity_poly.type
_entity_poly.pdbx_seq_one_letter_code
_entity_poly.pdbx_strand_id
1 'polypeptide(L)'
;MPVVDLRVDRSLLCPNFDGYKLSFDPVPVIQQELLATPPLKLLPHSDQYSLLHAEAFGRHNMLCPDPWLRENCYYVNKSRQVVLCSYDGQDGRPRQQRVVHTVEEKDRGDGYQQSGGAYNYTLRFVSEKYCVLCDGITMYYLFDTGDRSRASSTASWQLLTSTQINQESANRGFVLYDARLDVIQERKQISLLAGHVGRRVSPRSDHADTFFMDLTWGCWTQQPTPSDAWSYSVREELDTTGSIYYCAFEPRAESVVFSTNRDLLTKSQRAAAAAAQPVAQNGEDVEIAATPPYTWTQTDEDVVIRFRLPAGATRNDFNIRSTSHQLEVECLAEILLNGALYANVDSDLTTWTIEADSLQLTLVKQLQQSWPHLLSDDEGAPPEGEADVPLLPDRSLPIPNLEDPIEDCDLGLPDVDVKLVRFNLEAREITHTIFLGSTPPLFTTSLRAGFPAAFATRQGVDASLWLQVFQPAKPGEWTVRHEGNLHAFAYVQASKEQRKFTDCCPDLDYAVICEGLRHVLIYKSRYDSAGGLRKRNGPQVVIGKQHMVSISDEVGEILGLSTARNVITILTEKAVLYLQV
;
A
#
# COMPACT_ATOMS: atom_id res chain seq x y z
N MET A 1 -15.91 5.63 -13.73
CA MET A 1 -15.49 4.99 -12.46
C MET A 1 -15.67 6.00 -11.32
N PRO A 2 -16.56 5.74 -10.34
CA PRO A 2 -16.74 6.63 -9.20
C PRO A 2 -15.44 6.89 -8.41
N VAL A 3 -15.21 8.16 -8.09
CA VAL A 3 -14.15 8.61 -7.18
C VAL A 3 -14.73 8.73 -5.79
N VAL A 4 -14.02 8.21 -4.78
CA VAL A 4 -14.44 8.24 -3.38
C VAL A 4 -13.52 9.18 -2.61
N ASP A 5 -14.12 10.16 -1.93
CA ASP A 5 -13.36 11.14 -1.13
C ASP A 5 -13.14 10.63 0.30
N LEU A 6 -11.92 10.86 0.81
CA LEU A 6 -11.60 10.69 2.22
C LEU A 6 -12.11 11.89 3.02
N ARG A 7 -13.25 11.73 3.71
CA ARG A 7 -13.86 12.80 4.51
C ARG A 7 -13.44 12.72 5.97
N VAL A 8 -12.57 13.63 6.39
CA VAL A 8 -12.08 13.70 7.77
C VAL A 8 -13.20 14.15 8.69
N ASP A 9 -13.53 13.31 9.67
CA ASP A 9 -14.38 13.71 10.80
C ASP A 9 -13.60 14.64 11.74
N ARG A 10 -13.98 15.93 11.74
CA ARG A 10 -13.34 16.97 12.55
C ARG A 10 -13.51 16.75 14.06
N SER A 11 -14.49 15.96 14.49
CA SER A 11 -14.69 15.65 15.91
C SER A 11 -13.61 14.72 16.48
N LEU A 12 -12.88 14.03 15.60
CA LEU A 12 -11.78 13.13 15.96
C LEU A 12 -10.41 13.82 15.93
N LEU A 13 -10.36 15.11 15.56
CA LEU A 13 -9.12 15.90 15.54
C LEU A 13 -8.89 16.59 16.88
N CYS A 14 -7.62 16.87 17.18
CA CYS A 14 -7.20 17.60 18.38
C CYS A 14 -6.39 18.84 17.96
N PRO A 15 -7.05 19.98 17.61
CA PRO A 15 -6.36 21.15 17.05
C PRO A 15 -5.37 21.82 18.01
N ASN A 16 -5.47 21.56 19.32
CA ASN A 16 -4.58 22.09 20.34
C ASN A 16 -3.49 21.09 20.76
N PHE A 17 -3.25 20.03 19.99
CA PHE A 17 -2.14 19.11 20.19
C PHE A 17 -0.82 19.78 19.77
N ASP A 18 0.11 19.92 20.70
CA ASP A 18 1.35 20.70 20.54
C ASP A 18 2.58 19.78 20.40
N GLY A 19 2.36 18.50 20.07
CA GLY A 19 3.41 17.51 19.82
C GLY A 19 3.71 16.58 21.01
N TYR A 20 4.77 15.80 20.85
CA TYR A 20 5.21 14.79 21.82
C TYR A 20 6.39 15.30 22.66
N LYS A 21 6.38 14.98 23.96
CA LYS A 21 7.53 15.16 24.84
C LYS A 21 8.15 13.83 25.20
N LEU A 22 9.48 13.77 25.15
CA LEU A 22 10.24 12.61 25.62
C LEU A 22 9.96 12.39 27.10
N SER A 23 9.57 11.17 27.44
CA SER A 23 9.36 10.71 28.80
C SER A 23 10.47 9.79 29.23
N PHE A 24 10.89 9.95 30.49
CA PHE A 24 11.85 9.08 31.17
C PHE A 24 11.16 8.02 32.05
N ASP A 25 9.82 8.01 32.10
CA ASP A 25 9.08 6.96 32.79
C ASP A 25 9.47 5.60 32.19
N PRO A 26 9.77 4.59 33.02
CA PRO A 26 10.21 3.30 32.54
C PRO A 26 9.07 2.60 31.79
N VAL A 27 9.41 2.02 30.64
CA VAL A 27 8.57 1.03 29.95
C VAL A 27 9.14 -0.35 30.30
N PRO A 28 8.47 -1.16 31.15
CA PRO A 28 8.98 -2.47 31.50
C PRO A 28 9.14 -3.35 30.26
N VAL A 29 10.32 -3.94 30.10
CA VAL A 29 10.66 -4.86 29.01
C VAL A 29 10.89 -6.24 29.60
N ILE A 30 10.01 -7.19 29.29
CA ILE A 30 10.18 -8.58 29.68
C ILE A 30 10.75 -9.34 28.49
N GLN A 31 11.93 -9.93 28.67
CA GLN A 31 12.56 -10.80 27.68
C GLN A 31 12.21 -12.26 27.99
N GLN A 32 11.71 -12.97 26.99
CA GLN A 32 11.50 -14.40 27.03
C GLN A 32 12.40 -15.06 25.98
N GLU A 33 13.16 -16.07 26.40
CA GLU A 33 13.96 -16.88 25.47
C GLU A 33 13.06 -17.63 24.48
N LEU A 34 13.55 -17.79 23.26
CA LEU A 34 12.87 -18.60 22.25
C LEU A 34 12.88 -20.08 22.65
N LEU A 35 11.94 -20.84 22.10
CA LEU A 35 12.09 -22.30 22.04
C LEU A 35 13.42 -22.68 21.34
N ALA A 36 13.86 -23.92 21.54
CA ALA A 36 15.16 -24.42 21.04
C ALA A 36 15.39 -24.17 19.54
N THR A 37 14.32 -24.08 18.74
CA THR A 37 14.38 -23.74 17.33
C THR A 37 14.07 -22.24 17.11
N PRO A 38 14.97 -21.48 16.47
CA PRO A 38 14.77 -20.05 16.23
C PRO A 38 13.73 -19.76 15.13
N PRO A 39 13.22 -18.52 15.03
CA PRO A 39 12.37 -18.07 13.92
C PRO A 39 12.94 -18.40 12.54
N LEU A 40 12.06 -18.74 11.62
CA LEU A 40 12.40 -18.95 10.21
C LEU A 40 12.33 -17.62 9.48
N LYS A 41 13.50 -17.07 9.16
CA LYS A 41 13.66 -15.94 8.25
C LYS A 41 14.32 -16.41 6.96
N LEU A 42 13.65 -16.22 5.84
CA LEU A 42 14.20 -16.42 4.51
C LEU A 42 14.74 -15.10 3.97
N LEU A 43 15.82 -15.22 3.20
CA LEU A 43 16.43 -14.12 2.46
C LEU A 43 16.13 -14.30 0.96
N PRO A 44 16.07 -13.21 0.18
CA PRO A 44 15.93 -13.31 -1.27
C PRO A 44 17.05 -14.16 -1.87
N HIS A 45 16.69 -15.03 -2.80
CA HIS A 45 17.65 -15.77 -3.61
C HIS A 45 18.33 -14.83 -4.64
N SER A 46 19.42 -15.28 -5.27
CA SER A 46 20.21 -14.46 -6.20
C SER A 46 19.46 -13.99 -7.45
N ASP A 47 18.35 -14.66 -7.81
CA ASP A 47 17.45 -14.29 -8.90
C ASP A 47 16.25 -13.42 -8.45
N GLN A 48 16.15 -13.12 -7.15
CA GLN A 48 15.10 -12.34 -6.51
C GLN A 48 15.60 -10.95 -6.10
N TYR A 49 15.97 -10.14 -7.08
CA TYR A 49 16.70 -8.88 -6.86
C TYR A 49 15.92 -7.60 -7.21
N SER A 50 14.65 -7.72 -7.63
CA SER A 50 13.85 -6.54 -7.99
C SER A 50 13.37 -5.75 -6.76
N LEU A 51 12.93 -4.50 -6.97
CA LEU A 51 12.31 -3.70 -5.91
C LEU A 51 11.13 -4.43 -5.25
N LEU A 52 10.27 -5.10 -6.05
CA LEU A 52 9.14 -5.86 -5.54
C LEU A 52 9.59 -7.02 -4.63
N HIS A 53 10.72 -7.68 -4.95
CA HIS A 53 11.31 -8.67 -4.05
C HIS A 53 11.82 -8.01 -2.76
N ALA A 54 12.56 -6.90 -2.87
CA ALA A 54 13.05 -6.18 -1.70
C ALA A 54 11.90 -5.76 -0.77
N GLU A 55 10.76 -5.32 -1.32
CA GLU A 55 9.57 -5.00 -0.54
C GLU A 55 8.92 -6.25 0.08
N ALA A 56 8.77 -7.33 -0.69
CA ALA A 56 8.16 -8.58 -0.23
C ALA A 56 8.92 -9.22 0.96
N PHE A 57 10.25 -9.15 0.96
CA PHE A 57 11.09 -9.67 2.05
C PHE A 57 11.35 -8.63 3.15
N GLY A 58 11.56 -7.36 2.79
CA GLY A 58 11.93 -6.29 3.72
C GLY A 58 10.78 -5.83 4.62
N ARG A 59 9.54 -5.83 4.11
CA ARG A 59 8.33 -5.45 4.87
C ARG A 59 7.65 -6.61 5.58
N HIS A 60 8.20 -7.83 5.47
CA HIS A 60 7.55 -9.02 5.99
C HIS A 60 7.60 -9.06 7.52
N ASN A 61 6.42 -9.02 8.16
CA ASN A 61 6.27 -9.18 9.60
C ASN A 61 6.10 -10.67 9.93
N MET A 62 7.11 -11.26 10.57
CA MET A 62 7.09 -12.69 10.94
C MET A 62 6.27 -13.00 12.20
N LEU A 63 5.71 -11.96 12.85
CA LEU A 63 4.85 -12.09 14.01
C LEU A 63 3.41 -11.75 13.61
N CYS A 64 2.54 -12.75 13.66
CA CYS A 64 1.13 -12.63 13.29
C CYS A 64 0.24 -12.53 14.54
N PRO A 65 -0.38 -11.38 14.85
CA PRO A 65 -1.35 -11.27 15.93
C PRO A 65 -2.66 -12.01 15.61
N ASP A 66 -3.30 -12.58 16.64
CA ASP A 66 -4.70 -13.00 16.55
C ASP A 66 -5.61 -11.76 16.73
N PRO A 67 -6.42 -11.38 15.72
CA PRO A 67 -7.29 -10.22 15.81
C PRO A 67 -8.34 -10.31 16.93
N TRP A 68 -8.76 -11.53 17.30
CA TRP A 68 -9.75 -11.77 18.37
C TRP A 68 -9.11 -11.82 19.76
N LEU A 69 -7.82 -12.14 19.84
CA LEU A 69 -7.05 -12.25 21.08
C LEU A 69 -5.69 -11.59 20.88
N ARG A 70 -5.65 -10.25 20.86
CA ARG A 70 -4.46 -9.45 20.51
C ARG A 70 -3.21 -9.72 21.36
N GLU A 71 -3.40 -10.22 22.58
CA GLU A 71 -2.31 -10.63 23.48
C GLU A 71 -1.62 -11.93 23.02
N ASN A 72 -2.22 -12.64 22.06
CA ASN A 72 -1.68 -13.83 21.42
C ASN A 72 -1.15 -13.48 20.02
N CYS A 73 0.09 -13.88 19.77
CA CYS A 73 0.75 -13.75 18.48
C CYS A 73 1.50 -15.02 18.12
N TYR A 74 1.74 -15.22 16.83
CA TYR A 74 2.24 -16.46 16.28
C TYR A 74 3.41 -16.20 15.34
N TYR A 75 4.43 -17.05 15.39
CA TYR A 75 5.52 -17.04 14.42
C TYR A 75 5.83 -18.46 13.94
N VAL A 76 6.56 -18.59 12.84
CA VAL A 76 7.02 -19.89 12.33
C VAL A 76 8.51 -20.04 12.57
N ASN A 77 8.93 -21.15 13.16
CA ASN A 77 10.34 -21.44 13.44
C ASN A 77 10.99 -22.28 12.33
N LYS A 78 12.32 -22.47 12.37
CA LYS A 78 13.08 -23.23 11.36
C LYS A 78 12.67 -24.70 11.23
N SER A 79 11.98 -25.25 12.22
CA SER A 79 11.39 -26.59 12.20
C SER A 79 9.97 -26.59 11.61
N ARG A 80 9.54 -25.49 10.99
CA ARG A 80 8.21 -25.28 10.39
C ARG A 80 7.08 -25.44 11.41
N GLN A 81 7.37 -25.13 12.67
CA GLN A 81 6.39 -25.15 13.74
C GLN A 81 5.77 -23.77 13.89
N VAL A 82 4.45 -23.72 13.98
CA VAL A 82 3.71 -22.52 14.39
C VAL A 82 3.80 -22.43 15.91
N VAL A 83 4.46 -21.38 16.40
CA VAL A 83 4.70 -21.14 17.83
C VAL A 83 3.79 -20.02 18.31
N LEU A 84 3.04 -20.28 19.38
CA LEU A 84 2.24 -19.31 20.11
C LEU A 84 3.10 -18.58 21.15
N CYS A 85 3.06 -17.26 21.10
CA CYS A 85 3.53 -16.34 22.12
C CYS A 85 2.29 -15.64 22.71
N SER A 86 2.11 -15.76 24.03
CA SER A 86 0.93 -15.23 24.73
C SER A 86 1.36 -14.37 25.90
N TYR A 87 0.71 -13.23 26.07
CA TYR A 87 0.91 -12.34 27.20
C TYR A 87 -0.31 -12.39 28.13
N ASP A 88 -0.09 -12.53 29.44
CA ASP A 88 -1.16 -12.46 30.42
C ASP A 88 -1.26 -11.04 30.98
N GLY A 89 -2.29 -10.30 30.55
CA GLY A 89 -2.56 -8.95 31.00
C GLY A 89 -2.91 -8.84 32.49
N GLN A 90 -3.39 -9.91 33.14
CA GLN A 90 -3.74 -9.91 34.56
C GLN A 90 -2.50 -10.10 35.44
N ASP A 91 -1.66 -11.07 35.09
CA ASP A 91 -0.42 -11.36 35.82
C ASP A 91 0.74 -10.43 35.43
N GLY A 92 0.59 -9.69 34.33
CA GLY A 92 1.61 -8.80 33.79
C GLY A 92 2.85 -9.56 33.32
N ARG A 93 2.68 -10.79 32.80
CA ARG A 93 3.79 -11.68 32.43
C ARG A 93 3.48 -12.50 31.18
N PRO A 94 4.50 -12.85 30.37
CA PRO A 94 4.30 -13.77 29.27
C PRO A 94 4.06 -15.19 29.78
N ARG A 95 3.18 -15.91 29.08
CA ARG A 95 2.98 -17.35 29.29
C ARG A 95 4.06 -18.13 28.54
N GLN A 96 4.24 -19.40 28.91
CA GLN A 96 5.21 -20.26 28.23
C GLN A 96 4.84 -20.40 26.74
N GLN A 97 5.85 -20.26 25.87
CA GLN A 97 5.68 -20.49 24.43
C GLN A 97 5.27 -21.93 24.16
N ARG A 98 4.43 -22.14 23.15
CA ARG A 98 3.91 -23.46 22.80
C ARG A 98 3.83 -23.65 21.30
N VAL A 99 4.23 -24.83 20.83
CA VAL A 99 3.96 -25.25 19.45
C VAL A 99 2.50 -25.65 19.33
N VAL A 100 1.77 -24.98 18.43
CA VAL A 100 0.35 -25.28 18.15
C VAL A 100 0.18 -26.20 16.94
N HIS A 101 1.13 -26.19 16.01
CA HIS A 101 1.13 -27.08 14.85
C HIS A 101 2.54 -27.22 14.27
N THR A 102 2.83 -28.36 13.64
CA THR A 102 4.07 -28.57 12.85
C THR A 102 3.67 -28.84 11.42
N VAL A 103 4.03 -27.94 10.50
CA VAL A 103 3.70 -28.10 9.08
C VAL A 103 4.56 -29.23 8.50
N GLU A 104 3.90 -30.23 7.91
CA GLU A 104 4.58 -31.40 7.36
C GLU A 104 5.58 -31.04 6.26
N GLU A 105 6.73 -31.69 6.30
CA GLU A 105 7.71 -31.64 5.23
C GLU A 105 7.27 -32.57 4.10
N LYS A 106 6.81 -32.00 2.99
CA LYS A 106 6.57 -32.74 1.76
C LYS A 106 7.65 -32.38 0.76
N ASP A 107 8.26 -33.38 0.15
CA ASP A 107 9.11 -33.19 -1.02
C ASP A 107 8.23 -32.66 -2.16
N ARG A 108 8.61 -31.51 -2.72
CA ARG A 108 7.87 -30.87 -3.81
C ARG A 108 8.60 -30.98 -5.13
N GLY A 109 9.43 -32.02 -5.27
CA GLY A 109 10.33 -32.21 -6.40
C GLY A 109 11.65 -31.45 -6.24
N ASP A 110 11.91 -30.88 -5.06
CA ASP A 110 13.12 -30.15 -4.70
C ASP A 110 14.00 -30.91 -3.68
N GLY A 111 13.68 -32.18 -3.40
CA GLY A 111 14.48 -33.00 -2.49
C GLY A 111 14.47 -32.46 -1.06
N TYR A 112 13.34 -31.90 -0.61
CA TYR A 112 13.15 -31.23 0.68
C TYR A 112 13.98 -29.95 0.86
N GLN A 113 14.72 -29.51 -0.15
CA GLN A 113 15.52 -28.31 -0.07
C GLN A 113 14.62 -27.09 -0.29
N GLN A 114 14.80 -26.05 0.52
CA GLN A 114 14.37 -24.71 0.11
C GLN A 114 15.24 -24.26 -1.06
N SER A 115 14.90 -24.72 -2.27
CA SER A 115 15.47 -24.29 -3.53
C SER A 115 15.30 -22.76 -3.71
N GLY A 116 15.94 -22.16 -4.73
CA GLY A 116 15.68 -20.76 -5.07
C GLY A 116 14.19 -20.50 -5.31
N GLY A 117 13.66 -19.35 -4.87
CA GLY A 117 12.26 -18.98 -5.12
C GLY A 117 11.34 -18.89 -3.89
N ALA A 118 11.66 -19.52 -2.76
CA ALA A 118 10.76 -19.56 -1.60
C ALA A 118 10.67 -18.21 -0.86
N TYR A 119 9.47 -17.88 -0.37
CA TYR A 119 9.19 -16.70 0.47
C TYR A 119 8.93 -17.12 1.92
N ASN A 120 8.84 -16.13 2.81
CA ASN A 120 8.49 -16.35 4.21
C ASN A 120 7.04 -16.84 4.38
N TYR A 121 6.80 -17.59 5.46
CA TYR A 121 5.45 -18.04 5.83
C TYR A 121 4.55 -16.84 6.15
N THR A 122 3.29 -16.92 5.74
CA THR A 122 2.28 -15.91 6.05
C THR A 122 1.07 -16.57 6.71
N LEU A 123 0.54 -15.93 7.74
CA LEU A 123 -0.63 -16.42 8.49
C LEU A 123 -1.72 -15.36 8.50
N ARG A 124 -2.98 -15.80 8.36
CA ARG A 124 -4.18 -14.96 8.48
C ARG A 124 -5.27 -15.70 9.23
N PHE A 125 -5.72 -15.12 10.34
CA PHE A 125 -6.91 -15.59 11.04
C PHE A 125 -8.16 -15.06 10.35
N VAL A 126 -9.03 -15.97 9.91
CA VAL A 126 -10.29 -15.61 9.20
C VAL A 126 -11.51 -15.72 10.12
N SER A 127 -11.36 -16.35 11.28
CA SER A 127 -12.36 -16.37 12.36
C SER A 127 -11.74 -16.72 13.71
N GLU A 128 -12.57 -16.74 14.77
CA GLU A 128 -12.24 -17.30 16.09
C GLU A 128 -11.81 -18.79 16.06
N LYS A 129 -12.11 -19.50 14.96
CA LYS A 129 -11.85 -20.93 14.82
C LYS A 129 -10.94 -21.30 13.66
N TYR A 130 -10.76 -20.43 12.66
CA TYR A 130 -10.02 -20.76 11.45
C TYR A 130 -8.82 -19.86 11.24
N CYS A 131 -7.69 -20.48 10.88
CA CYS A 131 -6.48 -19.82 10.43
C CYS A 131 -6.05 -20.39 9.09
N VAL A 132 -5.65 -19.49 8.19
CA VAL A 132 -5.01 -19.85 6.92
C VAL A 132 -3.52 -19.61 7.05
N LEU A 133 -2.73 -20.57 6.62
CA LEU A 133 -1.29 -20.46 6.51
C LEU A 133 -0.91 -20.65 5.04
N CYS A 134 -0.12 -19.72 4.52
CA CYS A 134 0.63 -19.90 3.28
C CYS A 134 2.08 -20.16 3.65
N ASP A 135 2.64 -21.21 3.07
CA ASP A 135 4.00 -21.66 3.39
C ASP A 135 5.11 -20.87 2.72
N GLY A 136 4.76 -19.85 1.93
CA GLY A 136 5.70 -19.07 1.17
C GLY A 136 6.22 -19.77 -0.08
N ILE A 137 5.75 -20.97 -0.42
CA ILE A 137 6.27 -21.78 -1.52
C ILE A 137 5.22 -21.95 -2.61
N THR A 138 4.16 -22.72 -2.35
CA THR A 138 3.12 -23.06 -3.33
C THR A 138 1.79 -23.48 -2.70
N MET A 139 1.69 -23.61 -1.37
CA MET A 139 0.50 -24.21 -0.75
C MET A 139 -0.16 -23.28 0.26
N TYR A 140 -1.49 -23.45 0.35
CA TYR A 140 -2.29 -23.01 1.47
C TYR A 140 -2.66 -24.19 2.37
N TYR A 141 -2.78 -23.91 3.66
CA TYR A 141 -3.24 -24.81 4.70
C TYR A 141 -4.36 -24.14 5.50
N LEU A 142 -5.49 -24.81 5.64
CA LEU A 142 -6.61 -24.36 6.46
C LEU A 142 -6.62 -25.14 7.77
N PHE A 143 -6.57 -24.44 8.89
CA PHE A 143 -6.58 -25.03 10.22
C PHE A 143 -7.86 -24.70 10.98
N ASP A 144 -8.39 -25.70 11.69
CA ASP A 144 -9.25 -25.47 12.86
C ASP A 144 -8.36 -25.27 14.08
N THR A 145 -8.44 -24.10 14.69
CA THR A 145 -7.62 -23.71 15.82
C THR A 145 -8.24 -24.10 17.16
N GLY A 146 -9.47 -24.64 17.17
CA GLY A 146 -10.26 -24.84 18.36
C GLY A 146 -10.57 -23.54 19.11
N ASP A 147 -10.86 -23.66 20.39
CA ASP A 147 -11.09 -22.52 21.30
C ASP A 147 -9.76 -21.92 21.77
N ARG A 148 -9.33 -20.84 21.12
CA ARG A 148 -8.07 -20.14 21.42
C ARG A 148 -8.12 -19.32 22.71
N SER A 149 -9.31 -19.04 23.25
CA SER A 149 -9.47 -18.23 24.48
C SER A 149 -9.05 -19.00 25.73
N ARG A 150 -9.11 -20.33 25.69
CA ARG A 150 -8.72 -21.19 26.80
C ARG A 150 -7.21 -21.30 26.89
N ALA A 151 -6.63 -20.53 27.79
CA ALA A 151 -5.21 -20.58 28.15
C ALA A 151 -4.69 -22.00 28.45
N SER A 152 -5.53 -22.84 29.05
CA SER A 152 -5.22 -24.24 29.42
C SER A 152 -5.43 -25.23 28.28
N SER A 153 -5.98 -24.80 27.15
CA SER A 153 -6.17 -25.68 25.99
C SER A 153 -4.81 -26.07 25.44
N THR A 154 -4.37 -27.31 25.70
CA THR A 154 -3.18 -27.92 25.09
C THR A 154 -3.43 -28.41 23.67
N ALA A 155 -4.66 -28.22 23.15
CA ALA A 155 -5.04 -28.69 21.83
C ALA A 155 -4.12 -28.10 20.74
N SER A 156 -3.60 -28.98 19.89
CA SER A 156 -2.95 -28.61 18.64
C SER A 156 -4.00 -28.20 17.61
N TRP A 157 -3.61 -27.35 16.68
CA TRP A 157 -4.46 -27.02 15.54
C TRP A 157 -4.62 -28.23 14.62
N GLN A 158 -5.84 -28.44 14.14
CA GLN A 158 -6.19 -29.53 13.24
C GLN A 158 -6.18 -29.04 11.80
N LEU A 159 -5.43 -29.72 10.93
CA LEU A 159 -5.44 -29.45 9.50
C LEU A 159 -6.77 -29.93 8.91
N LEU A 160 -7.55 -29.02 8.32
CA LEU A 160 -8.80 -29.35 7.64
C LEU A 160 -8.60 -29.68 6.17
N THR A 161 -7.80 -28.87 5.48
CA THR A 161 -7.48 -29.07 4.06
C THR A 161 -6.18 -28.35 3.70
N SER A 162 -5.58 -28.75 2.59
CA SER A 162 -4.46 -28.05 1.97
C SER A 162 -4.59 -28.08 0.45
N THR A 163 -4.17 -27.02 -0.22
CA THR A 163 -4.25 -26.93 -1.69
C THR A 163 -3.09 -26.13 -2.27
N GLN A 164 -2.78 -26.34 -3.54
CA GLN A 164 -1.83 -25.51 -4.27
C GLN A 164 -2.48 -24.18 -4.65
N ILE A 165 -1.75 -23.08 -4.47
CA ILE A 165 -2.24 -21.70 -4.66
C ILE A 165 -2.73 -21.50 -6.10
N ASN A 166 -1.94 -21.93 -7.07
CA ASN A 166 -2.34 -21.97 -8.48
C ASN A 166 -1.78 -23.25 -9.11
N GLN A 167 -2.66 -24.15 -9.56
CA GLN A 167 -2.29 -25.44 -10.16
C GLN A 167 -1.76 -25.29 -11.60
N GLU A 168 -2.13 -24.20 -12.28
CA GLU A 168 -1.71 -23.92 -13.65
C GLU A 168 -0.35 -23.23 -13.71
N SER A 169 0.09 -22.66 -12.58
CA SER A 169 1.36 -21.96 -12.48
C SER A 169 2.46 -22.86 -11.91
N ALA A 170 3.63 -22.81 -12.55
CA ALA A 170 4.86 -23.38 -12.04
C ALA A 170 5.62 -22.42 -11.10
N ASN A 171 5.04 -21.25 -10.79
CA ASN A 171 5.69 -20.25 -9.95
C ASN A 171 5.90 -20.77 -8.53
N ARG A 172 7.00 -20.32 -7.92
CA ARG A 172 7.40 -20.62 -6.54
C ARG A 172 7.63 -19.31 -5.81
N GLY A 173 7.18 -19.24 -4.56
CA GLY A 173 7.25 -18.02 -3.76
C GLY A 173 5.93 -17.26 -3.77
N PHE A 174 5.20 -17.28 -2.65
CA PHE A 174 3.94 -16.54 -2.51
C PHE A 174 3.82 -15.85 -1.16
N VAL A 175 3.21 -14.66 -1.13
CA VAL A 175 2.80 -13.96 0.09
C VAL A 175 1.28 -13.98 0.14
N LEU A 176 0.68 -14.50 1.23
CA LEU A 176 -0.75 -14.32 1.50
C LEU A 176 -0.98 -12.88 1.99
N TYR A 177 -1.57 -12.05 1.14
CA TYR A 177 -1.86 -10.66 1.48
C TYR A 177 -3.06 -10.58 2.44
N ASP A 178 -4.17 -11.21 2.07
CA ASP A 178 -5.38 -11.23 2.90
C ASP A 178 -6.21 -12.51 2.69
N ALA A 179 -7.07 -12.81 3.66
CA ALA A 179 -7.99 -13.94 3.63
C ALA A 179 -9.28 -13.59 4.38
N ARG A 180 -10.43 -14.04 3.87
CA ARG A 180 -11.73 -13.66 4.41
C ARG A 180 -12.72 -14.80 4.39
N LEU A 181 -13.32 -15.09 5.55
CA LEU A 181 -14.45 -16.01 5.68
C LEU A 181 -15.76 -15.26 5.44
N ASP A 182 -16.61 -15.80 4.58
CA ASP A 182 -18.01 -15.43 4.41
C ASP A 182 -18.91 -16.68 4.51
N VAL A 183 -20.21 -16.48 4.75
CA VAL A 183 -21.20 -17.56 4.78
C VAL A 183 -22.33 -17.21 3.81
N ILE A 184 -22.38 -17.92 2.68
CA ILE A 184 -23.34 -17.70 1.60
C ILE A 184 -24.23 -18.95 1.50
N GLN A 185 -25.56 -18.77 1.61
CA GLN A 185 -26.53 -19.86 1.54
C GLN A 185 -26.19 -21.02 2.50
N GLU A 186 -25.86 -20.70 3.75
CA GLU A 186 -25.44 -21.64 4.81
C GLU A 186 -24.12 -22.40 4.52
N ARG A 187 -23.37 -22.01 3.48
CA ARG A 187 -22.07 -22.59 3.14
C ARG A 187 -20.95 -21.61 3.47
N LYS A 188 -19.94 -22.09 4.18
CA LYS A 188 -18.73 -21.32 4.44
C LYS A 188 -17.90 -21.19 3.16
N GLN A 189 -17.45 -19.98 2.88
CA GLN A 189 -16.51 -19.70 1.81
C GLN A 189 -15.34 -18.90 2.35
N ILE A 190 -14.12 -19.22 1.94
CA ILE A 190 -12.92 -18.48 2.34
C ILE A 190 -12.27 -17.95 1.07
N SER A 191 -12.35 -16.65 0.86
CA SER A 191 -11.61 -15.95 -0.20
C SER A 191 -10.17 -15.70 0.24
N LEU A 192 -9.24 -15.88 -0.69
CA LEU A 192 -7.80 -15.85 -0.45
C LEU A 192 -7.13 -15.01 -1.54
N LEU A 193 -6.19 -14.14 -1.16
CA LEU A 193 -5.37 -13.44 -2.13
C LEU A 193 -3.88 -13.63 -1.85
N ALA A 194 -3.20 -14.35 -2.74
CA ALA A 194 -1.73 -14.44 -2.72
C ALA A 194 -1.11 -13.59 -3.83
N GLY A 195 0.11 -13.12 -3.60
CA GLY A 195 0.93 -12.51 -4.63
C GLY A 195 2.30 -13.18 -4.79
N HIS A 196 2.80 -13.16 -6.01
CA HIS A 196 4.12 -13.64 -6.43
C HIS A 196 4.80 -12.56 -7.28
N VAL A 197 6.12 -12.38 -7.15
CA VAL A 197 6.86 -11.47 -8.04
C VAL A 197 7.28 -12.23 -9.30
N GLY A 198 6.55 -12.02 -10.39
CA GLY A 198 6.87 -12.55 -11.70
C GLY A 198 7.93 -11.73 -12.44
N ARG A 199 8.61 -12.37 -13.40
CA ARG A 199 9.59 -11.74 -14.30
C ARG A 199 9.18 -11.97 -15.75
N ARG A 200 9.00 -10.90 -16.51
CA ARG A 200 8.85 -10.93 -17.97
C ARG A 200 10.20 -10.63 -18.59
N VAL A 201 10.77 -11.63 -19.24
CA VAL A 201 12.03 -11.49 -19.96
C VAL A 201 11.79 -10.68 -21.23
N SER A 202 12.57 -9.63 -21.43
CA SER A 202 12.50 -8.86 -22.68
C SER A 202 13.00 -9.70 -23.85
N PRO A 203 12.29 -9.75 -25.00
CA PRO A 203 12.77 -10.43 -26.20
C PRO A 203 13.94 -9.69 -26.87
N ARG A 204 14.14 -8.40 -26.55
CA ARG A 204 15.26 -7.59 -27.05
C ARG A 204 16.35 -7.52 -25.98
N SER A 205 17.59 -7.78 -26.36
CA SER A 205 18.78 -7.73 -25.49
C SER A 205 19.00 -6.38 -24.81
N ASP A 206 18.49 -5.31 -25.41
CA ASP A 206 18.77 -3.93 -24.99
C ASP A 206 17.75 -3.39 -23.99
N HIS A 207 16.70 -4.15 -23.67
CA HIS A 207 15.71 -3.77 -22.67
C HIS A 207 15.82 -4.66 -21.42
N ALA A 208 15.74 -4.01 -20.26
CA ALA A 208 15.73 -4.71 -18.98
C ALA A 208 14.44 -5.54 -18.80
N ASP A 209 14.57 -6.61 -18.04
CA ASP A 209 13.41 -7.44 -17.69
C ASP A 209 12.43 -6.68 -16.81
N THR A 210 11.15 -6.93 -17.03
CA THR A 210 10.09 -6.29 -16.27
C THR A 210 9.62 -7.21 -15.17
N PHE A 211 9.74 -6.76 -13.92
CA PHE A 211 9.16 -7.44 -12.78
C PHE A 211 7.76 -6.91 -12.50
N PHE A 212 6.87 -7.80 -12.07
CA PHE A 212 5.47 -7.46 -11.78
C PHE A 212 4.95 -8.32 -10.63
N MET A 213 3.96 -7.82 -9.91
CA MET A 213 3.18 -8.58 -8.94
C MET A 213 2.11 -9.36 -9.67
N ASP A 214 2.15 -10.68 -9.59
CA ASP A 214 1.11 -11.61 -10.04
C ASP A 214 0.25 -12.00 -8.84
N LEU A 215 -1.04 -11.67 -8.89
CA LEU A 215 -1.98 -11.82 -7.77
C LEU A 215 -3.03 -12.86 -8.11
N THR A 216 -3.12 -13.90 -7.28
CA THR A 216 -4.07 -15.00 -7.44
C THR A 216 -5.19 -14.87 -6.43
N TRP A 217 -6.41 -14.60 -6.91
CA TRP A 217 -7.62 -14.68 -6.10
C TRP A 217 -8.15 -16.12 -6.12
N GLY A 218 -8.01 -16.81 -4.99
CA GLY A 218 -8.56 -18.14 -4.75
C GLY A 218 -9.80 -18.13 -3.84
N CYS A 219 -10.59 -19.20 -3.89
CA CYS A 219 -11.74 -19.39 -3.02
C CYS A 219 -11.86 -20.85 -2.59
N TRP A 220 -11.87 -21.08 -1.28
CA TRP A 220 -12.33 -22.33 -0.70
C TRP A 220 -13.84 -22.28 -0.46
N THR A 221 -14.56 -23.34 -0.83
CA THR A 221 -15.98 -23.48 -0.55
C THR A 221 -16.21 -24.79 0.20
N GLN A 222 -16.93 -24.72 1.32
CA GLN A 222 -17.32 -25.91 2.05
C GLN A 222 -18.49 -26.59 1.34
N GLN A 223 -18.35 -27.89 1.07
CA GLN A 223 -19.42 -28.71 0.54
C GLN A 223 -20.50 -28.95 1.61
N PRO A 224 -21.78 -29.09 1.22
CA PRO A 224 -22.84 -29.46 2.15
C PRO A 224 -22.54 -30.77 2.88
N THR A 225 -23.09 -30.89 4.08
CA THR A 225 -23.17 -32.15 4.82
C THR A 225 -23.74 -33.27 3.94
N PRO A 226 -23.22 -34.51 4.00
CA PRO A 226 -22.36 -35.06 5.07
C PRO A 226 -20.84 -35.01 4.80
N SER A 227 -20.41 -34.43 3.68
CA SER A 227 -18.98 -34.41 3.30
C SER A 227 -18.17 -33.43 4.15
N ASP A 228 -18.72 -32.24 4.42
CA ASP A 228 -18.05 -31.09 5.06
C ASP A 228 -16.66 -30.73 4.49
N ALA A 229 -16.29 -31.32 3.35
CA ALA A 229 -15.02 -31.15 2.68
C ALA A 229 -14.92 -29.78 2.00
N TRP A 230 -13.69 -29.29 1.89
CA TRP A 230 -13.40 -28.01 1.25
C TRP A 230 -12.90 -28.23 -0.19
N SER A 231 -13.51 -27.55 -1.15
CA SER A 231 -13.01 -27.49 -2.53
C SER A 231 -12.40 -26.13 -2.82
N TYR A 232 -11.27 -26.10 -3.52
CA TYR A 232 -10.56 -24.88 -3.91
C TYR A 232 -10.74 -24.58 -5.40
N SER A 233 -10.92 -23.32 -5.75
CA SER A 233 -10.78 -22.85 -7.13
C SER A 233 -10.14 -21.46 -7.21
N VAL A 234 -9.32 -21.25 -8.23
CA VAL A 234 -8.86 -19.92 -8.63
C VAL A 234 -10.03 -19.21 -9.32
N ARG A 235 -10.28 -17.95 -8.95
CA ARG A 235 -11.41 -17.15 -9.44
C ARG A 235 -10.99 -16.08 -10.43
N GLU A 236 -9.88 -15.42 -10.17
CA GLU A 236 -9.33 -14.38 -11.02
C GLU A 236 -7.83 -14.22 -10.77
N GLU A 237 -7.13 -13.71 -11.78
CA GLU A 237 -5.71 -13.37 -11.68
C GLU A 237 -5.45 -11.94 -12.16
N LEU A 238 -4.83 -11.16 -11.28
CA LEU A 238 -4.52 -9.75 -11.49
C LEU A 238 -3.01 -9.58 -11.58
N ASP A 239 -2.56 -8.53 -12.26
CA ASP A 239 -1.19 -8.07 -12.13
C ASP A 239 -1.06 -6.57 -11.99
N THR A 240 0.11 -6.18 -11.52
CA THR A 240 0.57 -4.79 -11.59
C THR A 240 2.09 -4.77 -11.66
N THR A 241 2.67 -3.84 -12.41
CA THR A 241 4.12 -3.57 -12.35
C THR A 241 4.51 -2.75 -11.12
N GLY A 242 3.52 -2.30 -10.35
CA GLY A 242 3.68 -1.47 -9.17
C GLY A 242 3.77 -2.24 -7.86
N SER A 243 4.09 -1.50 -6.81
CA SER A 243 4.09 -1.95 -5.42
C SER A 243 2.66 -2.07 -4.88
N ILE A 244 2.46 -3.00 -3.94
CA ILE A 244 1.19 -3.16 -3.22
C ILE A 244 1.39 -2.66 -1.78
N TYR A 245 0.78 -1.53 -1.45
CA TYR A 245 0.87 -0.90 -0.12
C TYR A 245 -0.28 -1.28 0.80
N TYR A 246 -1.41 -1.68 0.23
CA TYR A 246 -2.61 -2.12 0.96
C TYR A 246 -3.30 -3.19 0.12
N CYS A 247 -3.83 -4.21 0.79
CA CYS A 247 -4.67 -5.23 0.19
C CYS A 247 -5.60 -5.77 1.27
N ALA A 248 -6.91 -5.60 1.09
CA ALA A 248 -7.90 -6.20 1.97
C ALA A 248 -9.20 -6.53 1.24
N PHE A 249 -9.77 -7.69 1.55
CA PHE A 249 -11.12 -8.04 1.15
C PHE A 249 -12.16 -7.14 1.82
N GLU A 250 -13.24 -6.87 1.10
CA GLU A 250 -14.46 -6.38 1.71
C GLU A 250 -15.07 -7.40 2.67
N PRO A 251 -15.99 -6.98 3.57
CA PRO A 251 -16.60 -7.86 4.56
C PRO A 251 -17.16 -9.18 4.02
N ARG A 252 -17.78 -9.14 2.82
CA ARG A 252 -18.38 -10.28 2.11
C ARG A 252 -17.47 -10.86 1.02
N ALA A 253 -16.25 -10.36 0.89
CA ALA A 253 -15.27 -10.78 -0.10
C ALA A 253 -15.79 -10.84 -1.55
N GLU A 254 -16.74 -9.97 -1.93
CA GLU A 254 -17.19 -9.79 -3.32
C GLU A 254 -16.21 -8.87 -4.09
N SER A 255 -15.38 -8.12 -3.38
CA SER A 255 -14.40 -7.18 -3.92
C SER A 255 -13.15 -7.14 -3.04
N VAL A 256 -12.03 -6.76 -3.64
CA VAL A 256 -10.76 -6.53 -2.97
C VAL A 256 -10.32 -5.10 -3.24
N VAL A 257 -9.83 -4.45 -2.19
CA VAL A 257 -9.32 -3.10 -2.25
C VAL A 257 -7.79 -3.15 -2.22
N PHE A 258 -7.16 -2.51 -3.20
CA PHE A 258 -5.72 -2.45 -3.36
C PHE A 258 -5.23 -1.02 -3.25
N SER A 259 -4.06 -0.80 -2.66
CA SER A 259 -3.29 0.44 -2.88
C SER A 259 -2.08 0.14 -3.75
N THR A 260 -2.02 0.76 -4.91
CA THR A 260 -0.94 0.57 -5.90
C THR A 260 -0.49 1.90 -6.47
N ASN A 261 0.75 1.93 -6.95
CA ASN A 261 1.32 3.08 -7.67
C ASN A 261 1.35 2.90 -9.20
N ARG A 262 0.83 1.78 -9.70
CA ARG A 262 0.67 1.48 -11.13
C ARG A 262 -0.69 0.83 -11.34
N ASP A 263 -1.08 0.69 -12.61
CA ASP A 263 -2.34 0.07 -12.96
C ASP A 263 -2.41 -1.40 -12.54
N LEU A 264 -3.61 -1.79 -12.15
CA LEU A 264 -3.96 -3.16 -11.78
C LEU A 264 -4.83 -3.72 -12.90
N LEU A 265 -4.36 -4.78 -13.56
CA LEU A 265 -5.00 -5.34 -14.74
C LEU A 265 -5.29 -6.83 -14.55
N THR A 266 -6.39 -7.33 -15.10
CA THR A 266 -6.61 -8.78 -15.22
C THR A 266 -5.70 -9.36 -16.31
N LYS A 267 -5.50 -10.69 -16.30
CA LYS A 267 -4.80 -11.39 -17.40
C LYS A 267 -5.38 -11.07 -18.77
N SER A 268 -6.72 -11.00 -18.89
CA SER A 268 -7.39 -10.70 -20.15
C SER A 268 -7.19 -9.24 -20.60
N GLN A 269 -7.33 -8.28 -19.68
CA GLN A 269 -7.09 -6.85 -19.96
C GLN A 269 -5.65 -6.61 -20.42
N ARG A 270 -4.69 -7.30 -19.80
CA ARG A 270 -3.29 -7.21 -20.19
C ARG A 270 -3.01 -7.83 -21.55
N ALA A 271 -3.57 -9.00 -21.85
CA ALA A 271 -3.43 -9.60 -23.17
C ALA A 271 -3.98 -8.66 -24.26
N ALA A 272 -5.11 -7.99 -23.99
CA ALA A 272 -5.66 -6.96 -24.86
C ALA A 272 -4.74 -5.74 -24.99
N ALA A 273 -4.18 -5.23 -23.88
CA ALA A 273 -3.24 -4.12 -23.89
C ALA A 273 -1.94 -4.45 -24.66
N ALA A 274 -1.43 -5.67 -24.53
CA ALA A 274 -0.26 -6.14 -25.26
C ALA A 274 -0.55 -6.33 -26.76
N ALA A 275 -1.75 -6.78 -27.13
CA ALA A 275 -2.18 -6.90 -28.52
C ALA A 275 -2.47 -5.54 -29.18
N ALA A 276 -2.87 -4.54 -28.40
CA ALA A 276 -3.11 -3.18 -28.86
C ALA A 276 -1.80 -2.35 -29.00
N GLN A 277 -0.68 -2.83 -28.44
CA GLN A 277 0.63 -2.25 -28.75
C GLN A 277 0.98 -2.60 -30.20
N PRO A 278 1.36 -1.62 -31.04
CA PRO A 278 1.71 -1.90 -32.43
C PRO A 278 2.89 -2.87 -32.46
N VAL A 279 2.65 -4.07 -32.97
CA VAL A 279 3.69 -5.05 -33.25
C VAL A 279 4.59 -4.40 -34.29
N ALA A 280 5.81 -4.03 -33.90
CA ALA A 280 6.85 -3.64 -34.85
C ALA A 280 7.19 -4.88 -35.70
N GLN A 281 6.44 -5.08 -36.78
CA GLN A 281 6.75 -6.06 -37.80
C GLN A 281 7.93 -5.53 -38.62
N ASN A 282 8.98 -6.33 -38.69
CA ASN A 282 10.10 -6.09 -39.59
C ASN A 282 9.60 -6.07 -41.04
N GLY A 283 9.90 -4.96 -41.73
CA GLY A 283 10.04 -4.87 -43.18
C GLY A 283 8.80 -5.19 -44.01
N GLU A 284 8.02 -4.16 -44.34
CA GLU A 284 7.79 -3.69 -45.72
C GLU A 284 6.89 -2.45 -45.68
N ASP A 285 7.20 -1.50 -46.56
CA ASP A 285 6.74 -0.11 -46.60
C ASP A 285 5.25 0.10 -46.34
N VAL A 286 4.91 0.70 -45.19
CA VAL A 286 3.62 1.37 -44.96
C VAL A 286 3.89 2.64 -44.16
N GLU A 287 3.40 3.76 -44.69
CA GLU A 287 3.61 5.13 -44.21
C GLU A 287 3.39 5.28 -42.69
N ILE A 288 4.44 5.73 -42.02
CA ILE A 288 4.46 6.07 -40.61
C ILE A 288 3.52 7.27 -40.40
N ALA A 289 2.42 7.07 -39.66
CA ALA A 289 1.77 8.18 -38.97
C ALA A 289 2.78 8.72 -37.96
N ALA A 290 3.39 9.85 -38.31
CA ALA A 290 4.53 10.43 -37.62
C ALA A 290 4.23 10.62 -36.12
N THR A 291 5.06 10.02 -35.27
CA THR A 291 5.22 10.47 -33.89
C THR A 291 5.49 11.97 -33.91
N PRO A 292 4.75 12.79 -33.13
CA PRO A 292 4.99 14.23 -33.11
C PRO A 292 6.45 14.50 -32.70
N PRO A 293 7.15 15.45 -33.34
CA PRO A 293 8.57 15.72 -33.12
C PRO A 293 8.86 16.41 -31.77
N TYR A 294 7.90 16.41 -30.84
CA TYR A 294 7.94 17.13 -29.58
C TYR A 294 7.31 16.32 -28.43
N THR A 295 7.72 16.66 -27.22
CA THR A 295 7.12 16.18 -25.96
C THR A 295 6.66 17.38 -25.15
N TRP A 296 5.63 17.25 -24.31
CA TRP A 296 5.18 18.36 -23.48
C TRP A 296 4.75 17.90 -22.09
N THR A 297 4.90 18.78 -21.11
CA THR A 297 4.48 18.63 -19.72
C THR A 297 3.80 19.91 -19.23
N GLN A 298 3.11 19.88 -18.10
CA GLN A 298 2.42 21.07 -17.58
C GLN A 298 2.35 21.08 -16.05
N THR A 299 2.16 22.27 -15.50
CA THR A 299 1.64 22.53 -14.15
C THR A 299 0.28 23.21 -14.26
N ASP A 300 -0.35 23.62 -13.16
CA ASP A 300 -1.60 24.41 -13.23
C ASP A 300 -1.39 25.78 -13.90
N GLU A 301 -0.16 26.30 -13.90
CA GLU A 301 0.19 27.64 -14.38
C GLU A 301 0.91 27.63 -15.74
N ASP A 302 1.75 26.63 -16.01
CA ASP A 302 2.65 26.64 -17.17
C ASP A 302 2.52 25.38 -18.03
N VAL A 303 2.86 25.51 -19.32
CA VAL A 303 3.06 24.42 -20.27
C VAL A 303 4.49 24.46 -20.79
N VAL A 304 5.20 23.33 -20.70
CA VAL A 304 6.58 23.20 -21.17
C VAL A 304 6.61 22.22 -22.34
N ILE A 305 7.07 22.68 -23.51
CA ILE A 305 7.18 21.90 -24.76
C ILE A 305 8.67 21.72 -25.08
N ARG A 306 9.11 20.48 -25.30
CA ARG A 306 10.49 20.12 -25.62
C ARG A 306 10.59 19.53 -27.03
N PHE A 307 11.43 20.12 -27.86
CA PHE A 307 11.78 19.63 -29.20
C PHE A 307 13.21 19.10 -29.21
N ARG A 308 13.48 18.00 -29.92
CA ARG A 308 14.86 17.51 -30.11
C ARG A 308 15.55 18.35 -31.18
N LEU A 309 16.80 18.77 -30.95
CA LEU A 309 17.56 19.48 -31.97
C LEU A 309 18.03 18.53 -33.08
N PRO A 310 17.81 18.87 -34.37
CA PRO A 310 18.50 18.22 -35.48
C PRO A 310 20.01 18.45 -35.41
N ALA A 311 20.81 17.47 -35.84
CA ALA A 311 22.27 17.55 -35.79
C ALA A 311 22.80 18.76 -36.59
N GLY A 312 23.38 19.74 -35.88
CA GLY A 312 23.97 20.96 -36.47
C GLY A 312 23.10 22.22 -36.39
N ALA A 313 21.89 22.15 -35.83
CA ALA A 313 21.03 23.33 -35.61
C ALA A 313 21.55 24.21 -34.46
N THR A 314 21.47 25.53 -34.64
CA THR A 314 21.87 26.55 -33.66
C THR A 314 20.69 27.43 -33.28
N ARG A 315 20.86 28.30 -32.27
CA ARG A 315 19.79 29.19 -31.78
C ARG A 315 19.12 30.04 -32.85
N ASN A 316 19.84 30.40 -33.90
CA ASN A 316 19.34 31.28 -34.95
C ASN A 316 18.47 30.56 -35.99
N ASP A 317 18.40 29.24 -35.93
CA ASP A 317 17.69 28.42 -36.90
C ASP A 317 16.23 28.13 -36.49
N PHE A 318 15.83 28.61 -35.30
CA PHE A 318 14.47 28.51 -34.77
C PHE A 318 13.67 29.81 -34.92
N ASN A 319 12.44 29.68 -35.41
CA ASN A 319 11.47 30.75 -35.51
C ASN A 319 10.20 30.34 -34.74
N ILE A 320 9.93 31.02 -33.62
CA ILE A 320 8.81 30.71 -32.72
C ILE A 320 7.84 31.89 -32.77
N ARG A 321 6.60 31.61 -33.16
CA ARG A 321 5.50 32.58 -33.18
C ARG A 321 4.40 32.07 -32.27
N SER A 322 4.16 32.79 -31.18
CA SER A 322 3.13 32.49 -30.21
C SER A 322 2.16 33.67 -30.14
N THR A 323 0.87 33.37 -30.25
CA THR A 323 -0.23 34.29 -29.92
C THR A 323 -0.98 33.73 -28.70
N SER A 324 -2.02 34.42 -28.24
CA SER A 324 -2.80 33.94 -27.09
C SER A 324 -3.43 32.57 -27.31
N HIS A 325 -3.65 32.12 -28.55
CA HIS A 325 -4.35 30.87 -28.84
C HIS A 325 -3.74 30.03 -29.96
N GLN A 326 -2.65 30.47 -30.60
CA GLN A 326 -1.95 29.69 -31.62
C GLN A 326 -0.45 29.66 -31.34
N LEU A 327 0.16 28.53 -31.68
CA LEU A 327 1.59 28.33 -31.59
C LEU A 327 2.12 27.75 -32.90
N GLU A 328 3.16 28.40 -33.43
CA GLU A 328 3.93 27.94 -34.57
C GLU A 328 5.42 27.90 -34.20
N VAL A 329 6.05 26.74 -34.37
CA VAL A 329 7.47 26.49 -34.12
C VAL A 329 8.09 25.90 -35.39
N GLU A 330 9.05 26.62 -35.95
CA GLU A 330 9.75 26.27 -37.18
C GLU A 330 11.26 26.16 -36.92
N CYS A 331 11.91 25.15 -37.50
CA CYS A 331 13.36 24.96 -37.44
C CYS A 331 13.89 24.64 -38.84
N LEU A 332 14.90 25.38 -39.34
CA LEU A 332 15.50 25.13 -40.68
C LEU A 332 14.47 25.05 -41.83
N ALA A 333 13.40 25.86 -41.78
CA ALA A 333 12.27 25.85 -42.71
C ALA A 333 11.35 24.60 -42.66
N GLU A 334 11.46 23.79 -41.60
CA GLU A 334 10.54 22.69 -41.28
C GLU A 334 9.64 23.07 -40.10
N ILE A 335 8.32 22.89 -40.24
CA ILE A 335 7.34 23.17 -39.19
C ILE A 335 7.31 22.01 -38.20
N LEU A 336 7.81 22.24 -36.98
CA LEU A 336 7.84 21.25 -35.91
C LEU A 336 6.51 21.17 -35.14
N LEU A 337 5.81 22.30 -35.02
CA LEU A 337 4.52 22.39 -34.36
C LEU A 337 3.75 23.58 -34.94
N ASN A 338 2.52 23.36 -35.38
CA ASN A 338 1.59 24.42 -35.77
C ASN A 338 0.18 24.00 -35.37
N GLY A 339 -0.49 24.81 -34.56
CA GLY A 339 -1.88 24.58 -34.21
C GLY A 339 -2.44 25.58 -33.21
N ALA A 340 -3.76 25.53 -33.05
CA ALA A 340 -4.45 26.23 -31.99
C ALA A 340 -4.23 25.50 -30.66
N LEU A 341 -3.84 26.25 -29.62
CA LEU A 341 -3.62 25.73 -28.28
C LEU A 341 -4.96 25.37 -27.64
N TYR A 342 -4.96 24.41 -26.72
CA TYR A 342 -6.18 23.99 -26.01
C TYR A 342 -6.88 25.14 -25.28
N ALA A 343 -6.12 26.05 -24.67
CA ALA A 343 -6.64 27.22 -23.99
C ALA A 343 -5.73 28.44 -24.17
N ASN A 344 -6.17 29.61 -23.71
CA ASN A 344 -5.40 30.83 -23.88
C ASN A 344 -4.13 30.84 -23.02
N VAL A 345 -3.05 31.37 -23.59
CA VAL A 345 -1.76 31.63 -22.94
C VAL A 345 -1.43 33.12 -22.97
N ASP A 346 -0.63 33.58 -22.02
CA ASP A 346 -0.07 34.92 -22.02
C ASP A 346 1.13 34.95 -22.96
N SER A 347 0.94 35.50 -24.17
CA SER A 347 1.97 35.56 -25.20
C SER A 347 3.17 36.40 -24.80
N ASP A 348 3.01 37.35 -23.87
CA ASP A 348 4.10 38.24 -23.43
C ASP A 348 5.04 37.54 -22.44
N LEU A 349 4.58 36.46 -21.81
CA LEU A 349 5.35 35.65 -20.85
C LEU A 349 5.93 34.36 -21.47
N THR A 350 5.68 34.11 -22.76
CA THR A 350 6.26 32.97 -23.48
C THR A 350 7.77 33.10 -23.56
N THR A 351 8.49 32.12 -23.03
CA THR A 351 9.96 32.08 -23.04
C THR A 351 10.47 30.79 -23.68
N TRP A 352 11.65 30.86 -24.30
CA TRP A 352 12.29 29.67 -24.86
C TRP A 352 13.80 29.67 -24.64
N THR A 353 14.35 28.48 -24.42
CA THR A 353 15.78 28.25 -24.15
C THR A 353 16.25 27.00 -24.89
N ILE A 354 17.55 26.93 -25.18
CA ILE A 354 18.17 25.73 -25.76
C ILE A 354 19.07 25.13 -24.69
N GLU A 355 18.83 23.86 -24.35
CA GLU A 355 19.58 23.07 -23.39
C GLU A 355 20.25 21.88 -24.10
N ALA A 356 21.58 21.87 -24.19
CA ALA A 356 22.42 20.84 -24.82
C ALA A 356 21.96 20.39 -26.22
N ASP A 357 20.98 19.49 -26.30
CA ASP A 357 20.42 18.89 -27.52
C ASP A 357 18.87 19.03 -27.63
N SER A 358 18.24 19.91 -26.83
CA SER A 358 16.80 20.16 -26.89
C SER A 358 16.40 21.64 -26.78
N LEU A 359 15.37 22.05 -27.52
CA LEU A 359 14.70 23.35 -27.39
C LEU A 359 13.57 23.19 -26.37
N GLN A 360 13.57 24.01 -25.33
CA GLN A 360 12.50 24.09 -24.34
C GLN A 360 11.72 25.40 -24.53
N LEU A 361 10.42 25.29 -24.78
CA LEU A 361 9.47 26.40 -24.89
C LEU A 361 8.52 26.36 -23.69
N THR A 362 8.37 27.46 -22.99
CA THR A 362 7.52 27.60 -21.80
C THR A 362 6.42 28.63 -22.09
N LEU A 363 5.16 28.22 -21.97
CA LEU A 363 3.97 29.04 -22.13
C LEU A 363 3.29 29.22 -20.77
N VAL A 364 2.87 30.44 -20.43
CA VAL A 364 2.14 30.73 -19.19
C VAL A 364 0.63 30.75 -19.50
N LYS A 365 -0.18 30.00 -18.76
CA LYS A 365 -1.63 29.92 -18.97
C LYS A 365 -2.33 31.16 -18.44
N GLN A 366 -3.34 31.66 -19.15
CA GLN A 366 -4.17 32.77 -18.66
C GLN A 366 -5.11 32.37 -17.52
N LEU A 367 -5.49 31.09 -17.46
CA LEU A 367 -6.35 30.51 -16.43
C LEU A 367 -5.65 29.29 -15.85
N GLN A 368 -5.64 29.17 -14.52
CA GLN A 368 -5.11 27.99 -13.84
C GLN A 368 -6.01 26.79 -14.13
N GLN A 369 -5.53 25.87 -14.98
CA GLN A 369 -6.27 24.67 -15.41
C GLN A 369 -5.35 23.62 -16.01
N SER A 370 -5.72 22.34 -15.89
CA SER A 370 -5.01 21.23 -16.54
C SER A 370 -5.52 21.01 -17.97
N TRP A 371 -4.60 20.93 -18.93
CA TRP A 371 -4.90 20.71 -20.34
C TRP A 371 -4.94 19.21 -20.65
N PRO A 372 -6.02 18.66 -21.21
CA PRO A 372 -6.09 17.24 -21.58
C PRO A 372 -5.25 16.91 -22.84
N HIS A 373 -4.96 17.91 -23.68
CA HIS A 373 -4.12 17.85 -24.87
C HIS A 373 -3.48 19.21 -25.14
N LEU A 374 -2.40 19.26 -25.92
CA LEU A 374 -1.66 20.50 -26.19
C LEU A 374 -2.38 21.41 -27.20
N LEU A 375 -2.90 20.82 -28.28
CA LEU A 375 -3.60 21.50 -29.36
C LEU A 375 -5.08 21.15 -29.34
N SER A 376 -5.95 22.09 -29.69
CA SER A 376 -7.39 21.85 -29.85
C SER A 376 -7.69 21.09 -31.15
N ASP A 377 -8.58 20.10 -31.09
CA ASP A 377 -8.98 19.28 -32.24
C ASP A 377 -10.03 19.94 -33.18
N ASP A 378 -10.43 21.19 -32.92
CA ASP A 378 -11.56 21.83 -33.63
C ASP A 378 -11.11 22.70 -34.82
N GLU A 379 -11.28 22.17 -36.04
CA GLU A 379 -11.52 23.00 -37.22
C GLU A 379 -12.97 23.55 -37.16
N GLY A 380 -13.12 24.78 -36.64
CA GLY A 380 -14.28 25.64 -36.95
C GLY A 380 -15.11 26.11 -35.75
N ALA A 381 -14.85 27.34 -35.30
CA ALA A 381 -15.79 28.14 -34.50
C ALA A 381 -16.86 28.80 -35.43
N PRO A 382 -17.99 29.37 -34.95
CA PRO A 382 -18.00 30.50 -33.99
C PRO A 382 -19.28 30.57 -33.09
N PRO A 383 -19.68 31.72 -32.51
CA PRO A 383 -19.32 32.20 -31.17
C PRO A 383 -20.55 32.36 -30.22
N GLU A 384 -20.27 32.71 -28.97
CA GLU A 384 -21.13 33.38 -27.98
C GLU A 384 -22.57 32.88 -27.75
N GLY A 385 -22.80 32.36 -26.55
CA GLY A 385 -24.10 32.29 -25.90
C GLY A 385 -23.92 32.43 -24.39
N GLU A 386 -24.07 33.65 -23.89
CA GLU A 386 -24.29 33.93 -22.47
C GLU A 386 -25.45 33.05 -21.97
N ALA A 387 -25.13 32.06 -21.15
CA ALA A 387 -26.11 31.33 -20.36
C ALA A 387 -25.74 31.53 -18.89
N ASP A 388 -26.53 32.39 -18.23
CA ASP A 388 -26.59 32.55 -16.79
C ASP A 388 -26.62 31.17 -16.09
N VAL A 389 -25.49 30.77 -15.52
CA VAL A 389 -25.42 29.67 -14.56
C VAL A 389 -25.63 30.28 -13.18
N PRO A 390 -26.68 29.91 -12.43
CA PRO A 390 -26.88 30.42 -11.08
C PRO A 390 -25.67 30.07 -10.22
N LEU A 391 -25.04 31.10 -9.65
CA LEU A 391 -23.95 31.02 -8.69
C LEU A 391 -24.27 29.96 -7.62
N LEU A 392 -23.66 28.78 -7.76
CA LEU A 392 -23.53 27.85 -6.64
C LEU A 392 -22.66 28.56 -5.60
N PRO A 393 -23.07 28.60 -4.32
CA PRO A 393 -22.27 29.24 -3.29
C PRO A 393 -20.92 28.52 -3.24
N ASP A 394 -19.86 29.30 -3.38
CA ASP A 394 -18.46 28.91 -3.21
C ASP A 394 -18.35 27.95 -2.03
N ARG A 395 -18.29 26.64 -2.31
CA ARG A 395 -17.79 25.70 -1.33
C ARG A 395 -16.30 25.92 -1.36
N SER A 396 -15.84 26.83 -0.49
CA SER A 396 -14.45 26.93 -0.10
C SER A 396 -13.94 25.50 0.15
N LEU A 397 -13.14 24.98 -0.78
CA LEU A 397 -12.28 23.86 -0.47
C LEU A 397 -11.51 24.27 0.79
N PRO A 398 -11.45 23.42 1.84
CA PRO A 398 -10.70 23.79 3.03
C PRO A 398 -9.28 24.07 2.57
N ILE A 399 -8.88 25.34 2.63
CA ILE A 399 -7.51 25.78 2.42
C ILE A 399 -6.67 24.90 3.34
N PRO A 400 -5.74 24.09 2.81
CA PRO A 400 -4.80 23.35 3.65
C PRO A 400 -4.16 24.36 4.59
N ASN A 401 -4.15 24.07 5.89
CA ASN A 401 -3.61 24.99 6.87
C ASN A 401 -2.14 25.27 6.51
N LEU A 402 -1.85 26.45 5.94
CA LEU A 402 -0.52 26.92 5.52
C LEU A 402 0.42 27.17 6.71
N GLU A 403 0.01 26.77 7.91
CA GLU A 403 0.80 26.91 9.15
C GLU A 403 1.84 25.80 9.32
N ASP A 404 1.70 24.68 8.62
CA ASP A 404 2.65 23.56 8.71
C ASP A 404 3.70 23.67 7.58
N PRO A 405 4.97 23.99 7.88
CA PRO A 405 6.02 23.99 6.87
C PRO A 405 6.20 22.58 6.31
N ILE A 406 6.05 22.42 5.00
CA ILE A 406 6.32 21.18 4.28
C ILE A 406 7.85 20.97 4.27
N GLU A 407 8.33 19.89 4.88
CA GLU A 407 9.75 19.52 4.89
C GLU A 407 10.07 18.56 3.72
N ASP A 408 11.35 18.41 3.34
CA ASP A 408 11.76 17.51 2.24
C ASP A 408 11.32 16.05 2.47
N CYS A 409 11.20 15.63 3.73
CA CYS A 409 10.69 14.31 4.11
C CYS A 409 9.17 14.16 3.93
N ASP A 410 8.46 15.25 3.69
CA ASP A 410 7.01 15.27 3.42
C ASP A 410 6.69 15.08 1.93
N LEU A 411 7.69 15.30 1.06
CA LEU A 411 7.55 15.07 -0.37
C LEU A 411 7.45 13.56 -0.62
N GLY A 412 6.30 13.14 -1.14
CA GLY A 412 6.06 11.74 -1.53
C GLY A 412 6.97 11.29 -2.68
N LEU A 413 6.67 10.13 -3.24
CA LEU A 413 7.43 9.61 -4.37
C LEU A 413 7.22 10.52 -5.60
N PRO A 414 8.27 11.16 -6.17
CA PRO A 414 8.12 12.04 -7.33
C PRO A 414 7.62 11.26 -8.54
N ASP A 415 6.70 11.85 -9.32
CA ASP A 415 6.08 11.27 -10.52
C ASP A 415 5.35 9.92 -10.30
N VAL A 416 4.90 9.69 -9.07
CA VAL A 416 4.18 8.48 -8.69
C VAL A 416 2.82 8.83 -8.12
N ASP A 417 1.76 8.45 -8.84
CA ASP A 417 0.39 8.53 -8.33
C ASP A 417 0.00 7.24 -7.62
N VAL A 418 -0.15 7.31 -6.30
CA VAL A 418 -0.69 6.23 -5.50
C VAL A 418 -2.21 6.35 -5.45
N LYS A 419 -2.88 5.24 -5.77
CA LYS A 419 -4.33 5.13 -5.73
C LYS A 419 -4.76 3.92 -4.90
N LEU A 420 -5.91 4.06 -4.26
CA LEU A 420 -6.66 2.95 -3.68
C LEU A 420 -7.75 2.55 -4.69
N VAL A 421 -7.77 1.32 -5.16
CA VAL A 421 -8.73 0.83 -6.17
C VAL A 421 -9.54 -0.34 -5.62
N ARG A 422 -10.85 -0.34 -5.90
CA ARG A 422 -11.76 -1.43 -5.56
C ARG A 422 -12.00 -2.31 -6.78
N PHE A 423 -11.38 -3.48 -6.82
CA PHE A 423 -11.62 -4.48 -7.84
C PHE A 423 -12.80 -5.38 -7.45
N ASN A 424 -13.84 -5.43 -8.29
CA ASN A 424 -15.03 -6.23 -8.06
C ASN A 424 -14.96 -7.54 -8.85
N LEU A 425 -15.18 -8.67 -8.17
CA LEU A 425 -15.02 -10.00 -8.79
C LEU A 425 -16.11 -10.32 -9.81
N GLU A 426 -17.34 -9.87 -9.57
CA GLU A 426 -18.48 -10.14 -10.46
C GLU A 426 -18.38 -9.32 -11.74
N ALA A 427 -18.10 -8.02 -11.62
CA ALA A 427 -17.91 -7.11 -12.74
C ALA A 427 -16.55 -7.28 -13.44
N ARG A 428 -15.56 -7.89 -12.76
CA ARG A 428 -14.17 -8.08 -13.23
C ARG A 428 -13.48 -6.79 -13.64
N GLU A 429 -13.79 -5.70 -12.96
CA GLU A 429 -13.25 -4.38 -13.22
C GLU A 429 -13.05 -3.57 -11.95
N ILE A 430 -12.34 -2.45 -12.09
CA ILE A 430 -12.20 -1.47 -11.02
C ILE A 430 -13.47 -0.62 -10.99
N THR A 431 -14.17 -0.70 -9.86
CA THR A 431 -15.46 -0.01 -9.70
C THR A 431 -15.33 1.33 -8.98
N HIS A 432 -14.37 1.47 -8.07
CA HIS A 432 -14.17 2.70 -7.29
C HIS A 432 -12.68 3.02 -7.17
N THR A 433 -12.33 4.30 -7.03
CA THR A 433 -10.96 4.75 -6.80
C THR A 433 -10.90 5.88 -5.78
N ILE A 434 -9.86 5.86 -4.93
CA ILE A 434 -9.44 6.95 -4.05
C ILE A 434 -8.05 7.37 -4.52
N PHE A 435 -7.85 8.65 -4.81
CA PHE A 435 -6.52 9.19 -5.11
C PHE A 435 -5.82 9.60 -3.82
N LEU A 436 -4.61 9.08 -3.58
CA LEU A 436 -3.79 9.39 -2.40
C LEU A 436 -2.64 10.35 -2.71
N GLY A 437 -2.48 10.74 -3.99
CA GLY A 437 -1.35 11.54 -4.45
C GLY A 437 -0.05 10.75 -4.40
N SER A 438 1.04 11.41 -4.02
CA SER A 438 2.39 10.84 -4.04
C SER A 438 2.77 10.01 -2.80
N THR A 439 1.91 9.96 -1.79
CA THR A 439 2.19 9.25 -0.53
C THR A 439 1.34 7.99 -0.42
N PRO A 440 1.95 6.79 -0.31
CA PRO A 440 1.20 5.58 0.00
C PRO A 440 0.65 5.63 1.44
N PRO A 441 -0.29 4.73 1.79
CA PRO A 441 -0.71 4.56 3.17
C PRO A 441 0.49 4.42 4.12
N LEU A 442 0.47 5.16 5.23
CA LEU A 442 1.58 5.23 6.20
C LEU A 442 1.87 3.86 6.83
N PHE A 443 0.80 3.12 7.13
CA PHE A 443 0.83 1.73 7.59
C PHE A 443 -0.60 1.15 7.50
N THR A 444 -0.70 -0.16 7.76
CA THR A 444 -1.97 -0.89 7.80
C THR A 444 -2.08 -1.64 9.12
N THR A 445 -3.27 -1.69 9.70
CA THR A 445 -3.48 -2.35 11.00
C THR A 445 -4.89 -2.92 11.10
N SER A 446 -5.12 -3.80 12.05
CA SER A 446 -6.45 -4.33 12.32
C SER A 446 -6.99 -3.68 13.60
N LEU A 447 -7.99 -2.81 13.46
CA LEU A 447 -8.63 -2.14 14.60
C LEU A 447 -9.70 -3.00 15.27
N ARG A 448 -10.35 -3.86 14.48
CA ARG A 448 -11.48 -4.69 14.94
C ARG A 448 -11.37 -6.08 14.34
N ALA A 449 -11.55 -7.09 15.18
CA ALA A 449 -11.58 -8.47 14.73
C ALA A 449 -12.71 -8.67 13.70
N GLY A 450 -12.43 -9.40 12.63
CA GLY A 450 -13.42 -9.63 11.58
C GLY A 450 -13.79 -8.39 10.75
N PHE A 451 -13.08 -7.26 10.85
CA PHE A 451 -13.20 -6.16 9.88
C PHE A 451 -12.01 -6.20 8.90
N PRO A 452 -12.13 -5.63 7.70
CA PRO A 452 -10.98 -5.40 6.83
C PRO A 452 -9.90 -4.59 7.56
N ALA A 453 -8.64 -4.75 7.19
CA ALA A 453 -7.57 -3.94 7.76
C ALA A 453 -7.85 -2.44 7.53
N ALA A 454 -7.64 -1.63 8.56
CA ALA A 454 -7.61 -0.18 8.43
C ALA A 454 -6.31 0.24 7.73
N PHE A 455 -6.37 1.36 7.02
CA PHE A 455 -5.20 2.01 6.44
C PHE A 455 -5.06 3.42 6.99
N ALA A 456 -3.83 3.83 7.29
CA ALA A 456 -3.54 5.17 7.78
C ALA A 456 -3.08 6.07 6.62
N THR A 457 -3.63 7.27 6.49
CA THR A 457 -3.14 8.28 5.55
C THR A 457 -2.68 9.53 6.29
N ARG A 458 -1.77 10.28 5.67
CA ARG A 458 -1.37 11.60 6.16
C ARG A 458 -2.51 12.58 5.94
N GLN A 459 -2.83 13.37 6.97
CA GLN A 459 -3.78 14.49 6.93
C GLN A 459 -3.17 15.65 7.71
N GLY A 460 -2.45 16.53 7.00
CA GLY A 460 -1.58 17.54 7.65
C GLY A 460 -0.45 16.87 8.42
N VAL A 461 -0.31 17.20 9.71
CA VAL A 461 0.65 16.58 10.64
C VAL A 461 0.15 15.25 11.24
N ASP A 462 -1.15 14.97 11.15
CA ASP A 462 -1.79 13.82 11.77
C ASP A 462 -1.80 12.59 10.85
N ALA A 463 -1.89 11.40 11.45
CA ALA A 463 -2.18 10.17 10.73
C ALA A 463 -3.64 9.75 10.99
N SER A 464 -4.49 9.89 9.97
CA SER A 464 -5.90 9.54 10.03
C SER A 464 -6.13 8.10 9.58
N LEU A 465 -6.92 7.35 10.35
CA LEU A 465 -7.16 5.94 10.11
C LEU A 465 -8.53 5.74 9.50
N TRP A 466 -8.55 4.97 8.42
CA TRP A 466 -9.73 4.73 7.60
C TRP A 466 -10.11 3.27 7.64
N LEU A 467 -11.40 3.00 7.84
CA LEU A 467 -11.96 1.66 7.83
C LEU A 467 -13.05 1.57 6.76
N GLN A 468 -13.05 0.49 5.99
CA GLN A 468 -14.11 0.23 5.01
C GLN A 468 -15.46 0.12 5.73
N VAL A 469 -16.51 0.74 5.18
CA VAL A 469 -17.86 0.66 5.74
C VAL A 469 -18.38 -0.77 5.62
N PHE A 470 -18.71 -1.38 6.76
CA PHE A 470 -19.01 -2.81 6.82
C PHE A 470 -20.32 -3.20 6.12
N GLN A 471 -21.33 -2.32 6.21
CA GLN A 471 -22.63 -2.45 5.57
C GLN A 471 -22.94 -1.15 4.84
N PRO A 472 -22.76 -1.10 3.50
CA PRO A 472 -23.13 0.08 2.74
C PRO A 472 -24.65 0.29 2.79
N ALA A 473 -25.08 1.55 2.72
CA ALA A 473 -26.50 1.90 2.77
C ALA A 473 -27.24 1.48 1.50
N LYS A 474 -26.53 1.45 0.35
CA LYS A 474 -27.07 1.05 -0.94
C LYS A 474 -26.26 -0.10 -1.55
N PRO A 475 -26.89 -1.01 -2.31
CA PRO A 475 -26.17 -2.01 -3.10
C PRO A 475 -25.19 -1.33 -4.06
N GLY A 476 -23.95 -1.83 -4.12
CA GLY A 476 -22.91 -1.31 -5.01
C GLY A 476 -22.21 -0.03 -4.54
N GLU A 477 -22.69 0.61 -3.46
CA GLU A 477 -21.98 1.71 -2.82
C GLU A 477 -20.78 1.17 -2.02
N TRP A 478 -19.63 1.82 -2.17
CA TRP A 478 -18.47 1.54 -1.35
C TRP A 478 -17.85 2.85 -0.87
N THR A 479 -17.64 2.96 0.44
CA THR A 479 -17.03 4.11 1.09
C THR A 479 -16.20 3.68 2.28
N VAL A 480 -15.37 4.60 2.78
CA VAL A 480 -14.56 4.42 3.98
C VAL A 480 -14.94 5.45 5.03
N ARG A 481 -14.81 5.08 6.30
CA ARG A 481 -15.09 5.93 7.46
C ARG A 481 -13.80 6.32 8.15
N HIS A 482 -13.67 7.60 8.51
CA HIS A 482 -12.64 8.06 9.43
C HIS A 482 -12.91 7.48 10.83
N GLU A 483 -12.06 6.54 11.28
CA GLU A 483 -12.25 5.79 12.52
C GLU A 483 -11.60 6.48 13.72
N GLY A 484 -10.50 7.18 13.48
CA GLY A 484 -9.76 7.87 14.52
C GLY A 484 -8.43 8.39 13.99
N ASN A 485 -7.69 9.05 14.87
CA ASN A 485 -6.55 9.85 14.46
C ASN A 485 -5.39 9.70 15.46
N LEU A 486 -4.17 9.59 14.92
CA LEU A 486 -2.94 9.61 15.70
C LEU A 486 -2.32 11.01 15.53
N HIS A 487 -2.44 11.83 16.58
CA HIS A 487 -2.09 13.26 16.52
C HIS A 487 -0.59 13.48 16.31
N ALA A 488 -0.23 14.39 15.41
CA ALA A 488 1.14 14.67 14.93
C ALA A 488 1.94 13.44 14.48
N PHE A 489 1.30 12.27 14.30
CA PHE A 489 2.02 11.02 14.08
C PHE A 489 2.60 10.92 12.67
N ALA A 490 1.90 11.47 11.66
CA ALA A 490 2.41 11.48 10.30
C ALA A 490 3.68 12.32 10.18
N TYR A 491 3.73 13.47 10.86
CA TYR A 491 4.93 14.30 10.92
C TYR A 491 6.12 13.55 11.55
N VAL A 492 5.94 12.97 12.74
CA VAL A 492 7.06 12.26 13.40
C VAL A 492 7.46 10.99 12.66
N GLN A 493 6.53 10.31 11.98
CA GLN A 493 6.82 9.11 11.20
C GLN A 493 7.67 9.43 9.96
N ALA A 494 7.39 10.55 9.29
CA ALA A 494 8.14 10.99 8.11
C ALA A 494 9.63 11.17 8.43
N SER A 495 9.94 11.67 9.64
CA SER A 495 11.32 11.87 10.12
C SER A 495 12.05 10.55 10.52
N LYS A 496 11.40 9.38 10.45
CA LYS A 496 11.99 8.07 10.84
C LYS A 496 12.29 7.24 9.61
N GLU A 497 13.40 7.54 8.95
CA GLU A 497 13.86 6.84 7.75
C GLU A 497 14.24 5.38 8.03
N GLN A 498 14.78 5.08 9.21
CA GLN A 498 15.21 3.73 9.63
C GLN A 498 14.06 2.86 10.17
N ARG A 499 12.80 3.29 9.99
CA ARG A 499 11.63 2.51 10.43
C ARG A 499 11.53 1.21 9.63
N LYS A 500 11.33 0.10 10.33
CA LYS A 500 11.02 -1.20 9.73
C LYS A 500 9.55 -1.53 9.89
N PHE A 501 9.00 -1.34 11.09
CA PHE A 501 7.59 -1.58 11.38
C PHE A 501 6.93 -0.33 11.95
N THR A 502 5.66 -0.14 11.61
CA THR A 502 4.82 0.94 12.16
C THR A 502 3.44 0.36 12.37
N ASP A 503 2.89 0.55 13.56
CA ASP A 503 1.58 0.04 13.96
C ASP A 503 0.99 0.90 15.09
N CYS A 504 -0.28 0.69 15.43
CA CYS A 504 -0.92 1.28 16.59
C CYS A 504 -1.81 0.27 17.29
N CYS A 505 -2.08 0.49 18.57
CA CYS A 505 -3.03 -0.37 19.27
C CYS A 505 -4.45 -0.23 18.68
N PRO A 506 -5.30 -1.25 18.84
CA PRO A 506 -6.64 -1.26 18.24
C PRO A 506 -7.57 -0.11 18.67
N ASP A 507 -7.34 0.46 19.85
CA ASP A 507 -8.07 1.60 20.43
C ASP A 507 -7.40 2.96 20.19
N LEU A 508 -6.27 3.00 19.48
CA LEU A 508 -5.55 4.21 19.09
C LEU A 508 -4.97 5.02 20.26
N ASP A 509 -4.88 4.41 21.44
CA ASP A 509 -4.27 5.00 22.63
C ASP A 509 -2.76 5.25 22.46
N TYR A 510 -2.09 4.43 21.66
CA TYR A 510 -0.69 4.58 21.30
C TYR A 510 -0.37 4.12 19.88
N ALA A 511 0.68 4.71 19.32
CA ALA A 511 1.32 4.28 18.09
C ALA A 511 2.78 3.89 18.36
N VAL A 512 3.33 3.02 17.54
CA VAL A 512 4.70 2.53 17.68
C VAL A 512 5.42 2.55 16.34
N ILE A 513 6.66 3.01 16.37
CA ILE A 513 7.63 2.91 15.26
C ILE A 513 8.79 2.06 15.76
N CYS A 514 9.09 1.00 15.03
CA CYS A 514 10.15 0.07 15.36
C CYS A 514 11.22 0.11 14.26
N GLU A 515 12.47 0.33 14.64
CA GLU A 515 13.62 0.23 13.73
C GLU A 515 14.02 -1.23 13.50
N GLY A 516 15.01 -1.49 12.65
CA GLY A 516 15.47 -2.86 12.37
C GLY A 516 16.22 -3.53 13.53
N LEU A 517 16.86 -2.77 14.41
CA LEU A 517 17.82 -3.30 15.40
C LEU A 517 17.62 -2.74 16.81
N ARG A 518 17.59 -1.42 16.98
CA ARG A 518 17.86 -0.81 18.30
C ARG A 518 16.68 -0.15 18.98
N HIS A 519 15.83 0.55 18.25
CA HIS A 519 14.91 1.49 18.89
C HIS A 519 13.45 1.15 18.61
N VAL A 520 12.67 1.18 19.70
CA VAL A 520 11.21 1.14 19.68
C VAL A 520 10.71 2.47 20.23
N LEU A 521 10.07 3.25 19.37
CA LEU A 521 9.54 4.57 19.69
C LEU A 521 8.03 4.45 19.89
N ILE A 522 7.56 4.77 21.09
CA ILE A 522 6.15 4.63 21.49
C ILE A 522 5.56 6.01 21.72
N TYR A 523 4.48 6.32 21.02
CA TYR A 523 3.82 7.63 21.01
C TYR A 523 2.43 7.49 21.59
N LYS A 524 2.11 8.26 22.64
CA LYS A 524 0.78 8.35 23.25
C LYS A 524 0.24 9.75 23.11
N SER A 525 -1.01 9.88 22.69
CA SER A 525 -1.66 11.19 22.50
C SER A 525 -1.92 11.95 23.81
N ARG A 526 -1.81 11.30 24.97
CA ARG A 526 -2.04 11.92 26.27
C ARG A 526 -0.84 11.73 27.19
N TYR A 527 -0.40 12.83 27.80
CA TYR A 527 0.54 12.83 28.89
C TYR A 527 -0.13 13.35 30.17
N ASP A 528 -0.54 12.43 31.05
CA ASP A 528 -1.35 12.76 32.24
C ASP A 528 -0.67 13.79 33.17
N SER A 529 0.66 13.79 33.21
CA SER A 529 1.48 14.73 34.01
C SER A 529 1.63 16.13 33.42
N ALA A 530 1.16 16.37 32.19
CA ALA A 530 1.23 17.67 31.49
C ALA A 530 -0.08 18.48 31.54
N GLY A 531 -1.02 18.10 32.41
CA GLY A 531 -2.27 18.83 32.61
C GLY A 531 -2.04 20.31 32.94
N GLY A 532 -2.80 21.20 32.28
CA GLY A 532 -2.80 22.64 32.57
C GLY A 532 -1.73 23.48 31.85
N LEU A 533 -0.86 22.89 31.02
CA LEU A 533 0.10 23.65 30.22
C LEU A 533 -0.62 24.55 29.21
N ARG A 534 -0.17 25.81 29.11
CA ARG A 534 -0.76 26.85 28.23
C ARG A 534 0.35 27.57 27.48
N LYS A 535 0.04 28.00 26.25
CA LYS A 535 0.88 28.99 25.55
C LYS A 535 0.86 30.30 26.34
N ARG A 536 1.96 31.06 26.30
CA ARG A 536 2.19 32.27 27.14
C ARG A 536 1.01 33.25 27.18
N ASN A 537 0.23 33.34 26.09
CA ASN A 537 -1.03 34.09 25.97
C ASN A 537 -2.12 33.30 25.20
N GLY A 538 -2.18 31.97 25.34
CA GLY A 538 -3.02 31.12 24.49
C GLY A 538 -3.82 30.05 25.24
N PRO A 539 -4.60 29.24 24.50
CA PRO A 539 -5.39 28.16 25.07
C PRO A 539 -4.50 27.08 25.70
N GLN A 540 -5.14 26.20 26.48
CA GLN A 540 -4.47 25.00 27.01
C GLN A 540 -4.05 24.09 25.86
N VAL A 541 -2.82 23.61 25.94
CA VAL A 541 -2.25 22.68 24.97
C VAL A 541 -2.40 21.26 25.46
N VAL A 542 -2.58 20.34 24.52
CA VAL A 542 -2.49 18.90 24.75
C VAL A 542 -1.11 18.47 24.33
N ILE A 543 -0.43 17.72 25.20
CA ILE A 543 0.92 17.22 24.93
C ILE A 543 0.88 15.70 24.99
N GLY A 544 1.42 15.09 23.95
CA GLY A 544 1.63 13.65 23.89
C GLY A 544 2.92 13.22 24.59
N LYS A 545 3.03 11.93 24.84
CA LYS A 545 4.17 11.29 25.47
C LYS A 545 4.92 10.44 24.45
N GLN A 546 6.23 10.60 24.37
CA GLN A 546 7.11 9.72 23.59
C GLN A 546 8.00 8.91 24.53
N HIS A 547 8.06 7.60 24.35
CA HIS A 547 9.10 6.76 24.94
C HIS A 547 10.05 6.28 23.85
N MET A 548 11.32 6.16 24.21
CA MET A 548 12.34 5.54 23.39
C MET A 548 12.89 4.35 24.18
N VAL A 549 12.54 3.14 23.74
CA VAL A 549 13.04 1.90 24.34
C VAL A 549 14.21 1.41 23.49
N SER A 550 15.38 1.27 24.12
CA SER A 550 16.57 0.72 23.50
C SER A 550 16.65 -0.79 23.75
N ILE A 551 16.61 -1.57 22.68
CA ILE A 551 16.77 -3.02 22.70
C ILE A 551 18.27 -3.35 22.68
N SER A 552 18.67 -4.39 23.43
CA SER A 552 20.05 -4.88 23.46
C SER A 552 20.45 -5.47 22.11
N ASP A 553 21.66 -5.17 21.63
CA ASP A 553 22.21 -5.77 20.40
C ASP A 553 22.33 -7.32 20.52
N GLU A 554 22.29 -7.86 21.74
CA GLU A 554 22.39 -9.30 21.99
C GLU A 554 21.23 -10.10 21.41
N VAL A 555 20.01 -9.53 21.33
CA VAL A 555 18.82 -10.25 20.86
C VAL A 555 18.71 -10.32 19.33
N GLY A 556 19.57 -9.60 18.61
CA GLY A 556 19.63 -9.59 17.15
C GLY A 556 18.57 -8.72 16.48
N GLU A 557 18.32 -8.97 15.20
CA GLU A 557 17.39 -8.17 14.39
C GLU A 557 15.94 -8.32 14.85
N ILE A 558 15.19 -7.22 14.73
CA ILE A 558 13.74 -7.21 14.96
C ILE A 558 13.05 -7.81 13.74
N LEU A 559 12.39 -8.93 13.96
CA LEU A 559 11.79 -9.82 12.96
C LEU A 559 10.28 -9.59 12.79
N GLY A 560 9.61 -9.10 13.83
CA GLY A 560 8.19 -8.84 13.79
C GLY A 560 7.70 -8.00 14.96
N LEU A 561 6.52 -7.40 14.77
CA LEU A 561 5.88 -6.48 15.71
C LEU A 561 4.39 -6.82 15.82
N SER A 562 3.86 -6.78 17.03
CA SER A 562 2.44 -6.92 17.32
C SER A 562 2.03 -5.95 18.41
N THR A 563 0.86 -5.34 18.27
CA THR A 563 0.29 -4.40 19.24
C THR A 563 -1.01 -4.94 19.85
N ALA A 564 -1.18 -4.67 21.14
CA ALA A 564 -2.41 -4.91 21.90
C ALA A 564 -2.72 -3.65 22.73
N ARG A 565 -3.72 -3.68 23.62
CA ARG A 565 -4.06 -2.50 24.44
C ARG A 565 -2.96 -2.11 25.43
N ASN A 566 -2.33 -3.11 26.05
CA ASN A 566 -1.46 -2.99 27.22
C ASN A 566 -0.05 -3.61 26.99
N VAL A 567 0.21 -4.15 25.81
CA VAL A 567 1.49 -4.79 25.50
C VAL A 567 1.84 -4.62 24.03
N ILE A 568 3.12 -4.36 23.78
CA ILE A 568 3.74 -4.50 22.46
C ILE A 568 4.62 -5.76 22.51
N THR A 569 4.38 -6.68 21.59
CA THR A 569 5.18 -7.90 21.46
C THR A 569 6.11 -7.77 20.26
N ILE A 570 7.39 -8.03 20.49
CA ILE A 570 8.44 -7.92 19.47
C ILE A 570 9.12 -9.27 19.34
N LEU A 571 9.16 -9.79 18.11
CA LEU A 571 9.94 -10.97 17.78
C LEU A 571 11.32 -10.53 17.33
N THR A 572 12.37 -11.13 17.89
CA THR A 572 13.76 -10.95 17.46
C THR A 572 14.38 -12.28 17.05
N GLU A 573 15.61 -12.27 16.54
CA GLU A 573 16.32 -13.50 16.18
C GLU A 573 16.57 -14.44 17.36
N LYS A 574 16.67 -13.90 18.59
CA LYS A 574 17.06 -14.69 19.77
C LYS A 574 16.08 -14.65 20.95
N ALA A 575 15.10 -13.76 20.93
CA ALA A 575 14.12 -13.62 22.02
C ALA A 575 12.76 -13.09 21.54
N VAL A 576 11.75 -13.25 22.40
CA VAL A 576 10.49 -12.51 22.32
C VAL A 576 10.49 -11.46 23.44
N LEU A 577 10.26 -10.20 23.07
CA LEU A 577 10.19 -9.09 24.02
C LEU A 577 8.75 -8.64 24.20
N TYR A 578 8.37 -8.37 25.43
CA TYR A 578 7.06 -7.83 25.81
C TYR A 578 7.26 -6.48 26.49
N LEU A 579 6.84 -5.41 25.83
CA LEU A 579 6.92 -4.05 26.35
C LEU A 579 5.56 -3.68 26.92
N GLN A 580 5.50 -3.44 28.23
CA GLN A 580 4.27 -3.08 28.93
C GLN A 580 3.98 -1.60 28.74
N VAL A 581 2.85 -1.28 28.12
CA VAL A 581 2.52 0.09 27.69
C VAL A 581 1.30 0.64 28.38
#